data_AF-A0A0F8DHH2-F1
#
_entry.id   AF-A0A0F8DHH2-F1
#
_cell.length_a   1.000
_cell.length_b   1.000
_cell.length_c   1.000
_cell.angle_alpha   90.00
_cell.angle_beta   90.00
_cell.angle_gamma   90.00
#
_symmetry.space_group_name_H-M   'P 1'
#
loop_
_entity.id
_entity.type
_entity.pdbx_description
1 polymer ?
#
loop_
_entity_poly.entity_id
_entity_poly.type
_entity_poly.pdbx_seq_one_letter_code
_entity_poly.pdbx_strand_id
1 'polypeptide(L)'
;MISESTKNLHIAIFASHKGTNMQAIIDACRRGDLNGEVCAVISNNSDSQALEKARIAGVPEYHLSNKTHPEDDELDEAICTVLAESGADIIALAGYMKKLGPKVLKQYKGRILNIHPSLLPKYGGKGMYGAYVHLSLIHISEPTRQEAISYAV
;
A
#
# COMPACT_ATOMS: atom_id res chain seq x y z
N MET A 1 5.33 20.30 31.30
CA MET A 1 4.73 19.18 30.55
C MET A 1 5.37 19.19 29.17
N ILE A 2 6.23 18.22 28.88
CA ILE A 2 6.85 18.08 27.57
C ILE A 2 5.74 17.58 26.65
N SER A 3 5.30 18.37 25.67
CA SER A 3 4.41 17.85 24.63
C SER A 3 5.24 16.88 23.81
N GLU A 4 4.96 15.58 23.90
CA GLU A 4 5.40 14.64 22.87
C GLU A 4 4.74 15.08 21.58
N SER A 5 5.48 15.83 20.76
CA SER A 5 5.16 16.08 19.37
C SER A 5 5.09 14.71 18.69
N THR A 6 3.90 14.12 18.60
CA THR A 6 3.69 12.88 17.85
C THR A 6 4.12 13.16 16.42
N LYS A 7 5.23 12.55 16.01
CA LYS A 7 5.82 12.74 14.67
C LYS A 7 4.73 12.57 13.62
N ASN A 8 4.54 13.58 12.76
CA ASN A 8 3.66 13.49 11.60
C ASN A 8 4.27 12.45 10.63
N LEU A 9 3.57 11.35 10.40
CA LEU A 9 4.11 10.23 9.60
C LEU A 9 3.95 10.49 8.11
N HIS A 10 5.03 10.35 7.34
CA HIS A 10 4.97 10.39 5.88
C HIS A 10 4.67 8.99 5.34
N ILE A 11 3.49 8.82 4.71
CA ILE A 11 2.94 7.53 4.30
C ILE A 11 3.04 7.41 2.78
N ALA A 12 3.81 6.42 2.31
CA ALA A 12 3.75 6.00 0.91
C ALA A 12 2.71 4.88 0.76
N ILE A 13 1.78 5.02 -0.18
CA ILE A 13 0.73 4.02 -0.42
C ILE A 13 0.98 3.29 -1.74
N PHE A 14 0.86 1.97 -1.72
CA PHE A 14 0.90 1.14 -2.93
C PHE A 14 -0.48 0.59 -3.23
N ALA A 15 -0.98 0.80 -4.46
CA ALA A 15 -2.31 0.34 -4.87
C ALA A 15 -2.40 0.05 -6.38
N SER A 16 -2.90 -1.13 -6.77
CA SER A 16 -2.90 -1.57 -8.19
C SER A 16 -4.20 -1.28 -8.95
N HIS A 17 -5.31 -1.01 -8.26
CA HIS A 17 -6.65 -1.00 -8.85
C HIS A 17 -7.51 0.20 -8.38
N LYS A 18 -8.65 -0.06 -7.71
CA LYS A 18 -9.65 0.97 -7.36
C LYS A 18 -9.17 1.99 -6.34
N GLY A 19 -8.19 1.64 -5.50
CA GLY A 19 -7.65 2.53 -4.46
C GLY A 19 -8.66 2.94 -3.38
N THR A 20 -9.64 2.10 -3.03
CA THR A 20 -10.62 2.43 -1.96
C THR A 20 -9.95 2.59 -0.59
N ASN A 21 -9.07 1.66 -0.20
CA ASN A 21 -8.32 1.78 1.06
C ASN A 21 -7.32 2.95 1.04
N MET A 22 -6.69 3.21 -0.12
CA MET A 22 -5.85 4.39 -0.31
C MET A 22 -6.65 5.68 -0.08
N GLN A 23 -7.84 5.80 -0.68
CA GLN A 23 -8.69 6.98 -0.49
C GLN A 23 -9.09 7.16 0.97
N ALA A 24 -9.43 6.07 1.67
CA ALA A 24 -9.76 6.12 3.09
C ALA A 24 -8.59 6.65 3.95
N ILE A 25 -7.35 6.24 3.64
CA ILE A 25 -6.15 6.75 4.32
C ILE A 25 -5.95 8.24 4.03
N ILE A 26 -6.03 8.66 2.75
CA ILE A 26 -5.92 10.08 2.35
C ILE A 26 -6.95 10.93 3.09
N ASP A 27 -8.22 10.47 3.14
CA ASP A 27 -9.29 11.22 3.78
C ASP A 27 -9.11 11.27 5.30
N ALA A 28 -8.62 10.20 5.93
CA ALA A 28 -8.31 10.18 7.36
C ALA A 28 -7.19 11.16 7.73
N CYS A 29 -6.11 11.24 6.92
CA CYS A 29 -5.06 12.24 7.07
C CYS A 29 -5.63 13.67 6.98
N ARG A 30 -6.46 13.94 5.95
CA ARG A 30 -7.05 15.28 5.73
C ARG A 30 -8.02 15.71 6.83
N ARG A 31 -8.75 14.77 7.42
CA ARG A 31 -9.64 15.05 8.56
C ARG A 31 -8.89 15.19 9.88
N GLY A 32 -7.62 14.80 9.95
CA GLY A 32 -6.84 14.75 11.18
C GLY A 32 -7.13 13.53 12.06
N ASP A 33 -7.90 12.56 11.57
CA ASP A 33 -8.16 11.28 12.26
C ASP A 33 -6.88 10.44 12.34
N LEU A 34 -6.00 10.61 11.34
CA LEU A 34 -4.68 9.99 11.26
C LEU A 34 -3.63 11.09 11.23
N ASN A 35 -2.75 11.12 12.25
CA ASN A 35 -1.62 12.06 12.31
C ASN A 35 -0.51 11.63 11.33
N GLY A 36 -0.76 11.87 10.04
CA GLY A 36 0.11 11.52 8.93
C GLY A 36 -0.23 12.31 7.67
N GLU A 37 0.68 12.30 6.71
CA GLU A 37 0.49 12.85 5.37
C GLU A 37 0.85 11.79 4.33
N VAL A 38 0.03 11.67 3.28
CA VAL A 38 0.33 10.76 2.18
C VAL A 38 1.31 11.44 1.23
N CYS A 39 2.56 10.96 1.22
CA CYS A 39 3.66 11.60 0.49
C CYS A 39 3.83 11.07 -0.95
N ALA A 40 3.37 9.84 -1.21
CA ALA A 40 3.45 9.23 -2.54
C ALA A 40 2.40 8.12 -2.71
N VAL A 41 1.89 7.97 -3.93
CA VAL A 41 1.09 6.83 -4.36
C VAL A 41 1.79 6.11 -5.51
N ILE A 42 2.08 4.82 -5.32
CA ILE A 42 2.75 3.99 -6.32
C ILE A 42 1.80 2.92 -6.82
N SER A 43 1.72 2.75 -8.14
CA SER A 43 0.98 1.67 -8.79
C SER A 43 1.82 0.92 -9.80
N ASN A 44 1.60 -0.39 -9.90
CA ASN A 44 2.18 -1.22 -10.95
C ASN A 44 1.27 -1.37 -12.19
N ASN A 45 0.23 -0.55 -12.28
CA ASN A 45 -0.79 -0.61 -13.33
C ASN A 45 -1.10 0.82 -13.80
N SER A 46 -0.81 1.11 -15.07
CA SER A 46 -1.08 2.43 -15.70
C SER A 46 -2.57 2.80 -15.66
N ASP A 47 -3.46 1.81 -15.70
CA ASP A 47 -4.91 2.04 -15.77
C ASP A 47 -5.54 2.05 -14.36
N SER A 48 -4.72 2.23 -13.32
CA SER A 48 -5.15 2.23 -11.94
C SER A 48 -5.95 3.49 -11.61
N GLN A 49 -7.20 3.32 -11.19
CA GLN A 49 -8.01 4.41 -10.63
C GLN A 49 -7.39 5.01 -9.36
N ALA A 50 -6.47 4.30 -8.71
CA ALA A 50 -5.73 4.84 -7.57
C ALA A 50 -4.83 6.01 -7.97
N LEU A 51 -4.15 5.94 -9.13
CA LEU A 51 -3.32 7.04 -9.62
C LEU A 51 -4.17 8.28 -9.92
N GLU A 52 -5.32 8.08 -10.55
CA GLU A 52 -6.28 9.15 -10.82
C GLU A 52 -6.75 9.84 -9.54
N LYS A 53 -7.13 9.05 -8.53
CA LYS A 53 -7.58 9.57 -7.23
C LYS A 53 -6.47 10.30 -6.47
N ALA A 54 -5.25 9.79 -6.52
CA ALA A 54 -4.08 10.45 -5.94
C ALA A 54 -3.84 11.82 -6.59
N ARG A 55 -3.89 11.88 -7.92
CA ARG A 55 -3.79 13.12 -8.70
C ARG A 55 -4.90 14.12 -8.33
N ILE A 56 -6.15 13.68 -8.26
CA ILE A 56 -7.29 14.53 -7.80
C ILE A 56 -7.07 15.02 -6.36
N ALA A 57 -6.46 14.18 -5.52
CA ALA A 57 -6.12 14.53 -4.15
C ALA A 57 -4.85 15.41 -4.02
N GLY A 58 -4.18 15.76 -5.12
CA GLY A 58 -2.94 16.53 -5.09
C GLY A 58 -1.77 15.78 -4.46
N VAL A 59 -1.83 14.45 -4.43
CA VAL A 59 -0.75 13.59 -3.94
C VAL A 59 0.12 13.15 -5.12
N PRO A 60 1.47 13.21 -5.02
CA PRO A 60 2.35 12.69 -6.06
C PRO A 60 2.06 11.21 -6.39
N GLU A 61 1.94 10.90 -7.68
CA GLU A 61 1.60 9.57 -8.18
C GLU A 61 2.70 9.04 -9.11
N TYR A 62 2.93 7.73 -9.06
CA TYR A 62 3.99 7.07 -9.82
C TYR A 62 3.52 5.72 -10.37
N HIS A 63 3.62 5.55 -11.69
CA HIS A 63 3.48 4.24 -12.33
C HIS A 63 4.84 3.53 -12.45
N LEU A 64 5.09 2.59 -11.54
CA LEU A 64 6.31 1.77 -11.49
C LEU A 64 5.94 0.29 -11.70
N SER A 65 6.30 -0.26 -12.85
CA SER A 65 6.02 -1.65 -13.20
C SER A 65 7.10 -2.24 -14.11
N ASN A 66 7.06 -3.54 -14.35
CA ASN A 66 7.91 -4.20 -15.35
C ASN A 66 7.72 -3.65 -16.78
N LYS A 67 6.71 -2.80 -17.03
CA LYS A 67 6.58 -2.08 -18.31
C LYS A 67 7.45 -0.82 -18.37
N THR A 68 7.65 -0.14 -17.23
CA THR A 68 8.49 1.07 -17.15
C THR A 68 9.93 0.75 -16.79
N HIS A 69 10.16 -0.31 -16.01
CA HIS A 69 11.47 -0.80 -15.59
C HIS A 69 11.48 -2.32 -15.78
N PRO A 70 11.90 -2.83 -16.96
CA PRO A 70 11.79 -4.25 -17.31
C PRO A 70 12.52 -5.19 -16.35
N GLU A 71 13.70 -4.77 -15.88
CA GLU A 71 14.52 -5.54 -14.95
C GLU A 71 14.03 -5.37 -13.51
N ASP A 72 13.88 -6.49 -12.79
CA ASP A 72 13.37 -6.47 -11.41
C ASP A 72 14.26 -5.66 -10.46
N ASP A 73 15.58 -5.66 -10.68
CA ASP A 73 16.54 -4.91 -9.86
C ASP A 73 16.45 -3.39 -10.09
N GLU A 74 16.22 -2.97 -11.33
CA GLU A 74 15.99 -1.57 -11.71
C GLU A 74 14.65 -1.06 -11.17
N LEU A 75 13.60 -1.90 -11.23
CA LEU A 75 12.29 -1.56 -10.66
C LEU A 75 12.38 -1.38 -9.13
N ASP A 76 13.10 -2.26 -8.44
CA ASP A 76 13.31 -2.19 -7.00
C ASP A 76 14.08 -0.92 -6.61
N GLU A 77 15.10 -0.53 -7.39
CA GLU A 77 15.81 0.75 -7.21
C GLU A 77 14.93 1.96 -7.47
N ALA A 78 14.15 1.96 -8.55
CA ALA A 78 13.26 3.08 -8.86
C ALA A 78 12.23 3.30 -7.74
N ILE A 79 11.69 2.22 -7.16
CA ILE A 79 10.80 2.29 -6.00
C ILE A 79 11.56 2.87 -4.79
N CYS A 80 12.77 2.39 -4.48
CA CYS A 80 13.61 2.93 -3.41
C CYS A 80 13.86 4.44 -3.57
N THR A 81 14.14 4.90 -4.78
CA THR A 81 14.38 6.32 -5.10
C THR A 81 13.14 7.16 -4.80
N VAL A 82 11.97 6.79 -5.32
CA VAL A 82 10.71 7.51 -5.06
C VAL A 82 10.39 7.57 -3.58
N LEU A 83 10.59 6.46 -2.86
CA LEU A 83 10.34 6.40 -1.42
C LEU A 83 11.30 7.30 -0.62
N ALA A 84 12.57 7.38 -1.03
CA ALA A 84 13.54 8.26 -0.41
C ALA A 84 13.27 9.74 -0.70
N GLU A 85 12.98 10.10 -1.97
CA GLU A 85 12.71 11.47 -2.39
C GLU A 85 11.41 12.03 -1.81
N SER A 86 10.39 11.19 -1.64
CA SER A 86 9.14 11.57 -0.97
C SER A 86 9.25 11.65 0.56
N GLY A 87 10.39 11.23 1.12
CA GLY A 87 10.60 11.21 2.57
C GLY A 87 9.72 10.21 3.30
N ALA A 88 9.36 9.09 2.66
CA ALA A 88 8.44 8.12 3.25
C ALA A 88 9.00 7.51 4.55
N ASP A 89 8.23 7.59 5.62
CA ASP A 89 8.52 6.94 6.90
C ASP A 89 8.01 5.49 6.92
N ILE A 90 6.85 5.25 6.30
CA ILE A 90 6.14 3.97 6.31
C ILE A 90 5.50 3.68 4.95
N ILE A 91 5.41 2.40 4.61
CA ILE A 91 4.72 1.90 3.43
C ILE A 91 3.38 1.27 3.83
N ALA A 92 2.29 1.68 3.19
CA ALA A 92 0.98 1.07 3.30
C ALA A 92 0.61 0.36 1.98
N LEU A 93 0.57 -0.97 2.00
CA LEU A 93 0.09 -1.78 0.89
C LEU A 93 -1.44 -1.87 0.96
N ALA A 94 -2.10 -1.09 0.12
CA ALA A 94 -3.55 -0.89 0.08
C ALA A 94 -4.13 -1.46 -1.23
N GLY A 95 -4.07 -2.79 -1.37
CA GLY A 95 -4.47 -3.48 -2.60
C GLY A 95 -3.38 -3.49 -3.67
N TYR A 96 -2.11 -3.63 -3.25
CA TYR A 96 -0.98 -3.82 -4.14
C TYR A 96 -0.81 -5.29 -4.53
N MET A 97 -0.74 -5.58 -5.82
CA MET A 97 -0.83 -6.94 -6.38
C MET A 97 0.53 -7.51 -6.84
N LYS A 98 1.64 -6.91 -6.41
CA LYS A 98 3.00 -7.36 -6.70
C LYS A 98 3.79 -7.55 -5.41
N LYS A 99 4.80 -8.42 -5.47
CA LYS A 99 5.78 -8.54 -4.38
C LYS A 99 6.68 -7.31 -4.38
N LEU A 100 7.10 -6.88 -3.19
CA LEU A 100 8.16 -5.89 -3.06
C LEU A 100 9.51 -6.58 -3.30
N GLY A 101 10.46 -5.85 -3.89
CA GLY A 101 11.82 -6.34 -4.09
C GLY A 101 12.65 -6.31 -2.81
N PRO A 102 13.80 -7.01 -2.79
CA PRO A 102 14.64 -7.14 -1.62
C PRO A 102 15.22 -5.82 -1.10
N LYS A 103 15.48 -4.83 -1.96
CA LYS A 103 16.01 -3.51 -1.57
C LYS A 103 14.96 -2.73 -0.78
N VAL A 104 13.72 -2.68 -1.27
CA VAL A 104 12.60 -2.06 -0.55
C VAL A 104 12.36 -2.75 0.79
N LEU A 105 12.29 -4.09 0.80
CA LEU A 105 12.09 -4.88 2.03
C LEU A 105 13.19 -4.63 3.07
N LYS A 106 14.45 -4.51 2.62
CA LYS A 106 15.59 -4.21 3.50
C LYS A 106 15.52 -2.79 4.05
N GLN A 107 15.26 -1.79 3.19
CA GLN A 107 15.24 -0.37 3.57
C GLN A 107 14.07 -0.03 4.51
N TYR A 108 12.92 -0.66 4.31
CA TYR A 108 11.69 -0.41 5.06
C TYR A 108 11.35 -1.54 6.04
N LYS A 109 12.32 -2.36 6.44
CA LYS A 109 12.12 -3.44 7.41
C LYS A 109 11.42 -2.93 8.68
N GLY A 110 10.32 -3.56 9.05
CA GLY A 110 9.48 -3.17 10.21
C GLY A 110 8.58 -1.94 9.98
N ARG A 111 8.57 -1.38 8.78
CA ARG A 111 7.83 -0.16 8.39
C ARG A 111 6.97 -0.39 7.15
N ILE A 112 6.49 -1.61 6.95
CA ILE A 112 5.60 -1.99 5.85
C ILE A 112 4.35 -2.65 6.44
N LEU A 113 3.20 -2.02 6.21
CA LEU A 113 1.90 -2.52 6.60
C LEU A 113 1.13 -2.98 5.37
N ASN A 114 0.47 -4.13 5.46
CA ASN A 114 -0.41 -4.63 4.42
C ASN A 114 -1.81 -4.85 4.95
N ILE A 115 -2.81 -4.35 4.23
CA ILE A 115 -4.22 -4.62 4.50
C ILE A 115 -4.62 -5.83 3.65
N HIS A 116 -4.96 -6.94 4.31
CA HIS A 116 -5.40 -8.16 3.67
C HIS A 116 -6.92 -8.34 3.86
N PRO A 117 -7.71 -8.59 2.80
CA PRO A 117 -9.17 -8.70 2.90
C PRO A 117 -9.65 -10.07 3.46
N SER A 118 -8.93 -10.60 4.45
CA SER A 118 -9.30 -11.83 5.16
C SER A 118 -8.53 -11.99 6.47
N LEU A 119 -9.04 -12.83 7.37
CA LEU A 119 -8.33 -13.28 8.56
C LEU A 119 -7.10 -14.13 8.19
N LEU A 120 -5.92 -13.60 8.46
CA LEU A 120 -4.67 -14.35 8.40
C LEU A 120 -4.57 -15.29 9.62
N PRO A 121 -3.93 -16.48 9.50
CA PRO A 121 -3.30 -17.03 8.30
C PRO A 121 -4.26 -17.78 7.36
N LYS A 122 -5.53 -17.97 7.75
CA LYS A 122 -6.51 -18.88 7.11
C LYS A 122 -6.68 -18.67 5.60
N TYR A 123 -6.52 -17.44 5.13
CA TYR A 123 -6.66 -17.07 3.71
C TYR A 123 -5.52 -16.20 3.19
N GLY A 124 -4.33 -16.30 3.78
CA GLY A 124 -3.11 -15.68 3.26
C GLY A 124 -2.30 -16.67 2.42
N GLY A 125 -1.46 -16.16 1.50
CA GLY A 125 -0.48 -16.96 0.77
C GLY A 125 -0.64 -16.98 -0.75
N LYS A 126 0.09 -17.89 -1.42
CA LYS A 126 0.18 -17.95 -2.88
C LYS A 126 -1.20 -18.19 -3.51
N GLY A 127 -1.65 -17.26 -4.36
CA GLY A 127 -2.97 -17.33 -5.02
C GLY A 127 -4.10 -16.62 -4.28
N MET A 128 -3.87 -16.15 -3.05
CA MET A 128 -4.87 -15.47 -2.23
C MET A 128 -4.70 -13.95 -2.29
N TYR A 129 -4.99 -13.36 -3.45
CA TYR A 129 -4.96 -11.91 -3.67
C TYR A 129 -6.14 -11.44 -4.53
N GLY A 130 -6.49 -10.16 -4.46
CA GLY A 130 -7.59 -9.58 -5.22
C GLY A 130 -8.93 -10.29 -4.99
N ALA A 131 -9.66 -10.58 -6.07
CA ALA A 131 -10.97 -11.23 -5.99
C ALA A 131 -10.93 -12.66 -5.42
N TYR A 132 -9.80 -13.37 -5.54
CA TYR A 132 -9.69 -14.76 -5.08
C TYR A 132 -9.88 -14.92 -3.58
N VAL A 133 -9.46 -13.91 -2.79
CA VAL A 133 -9.71 -13.88 -1.33
C VAL A 133 -11.19 -13.71 -1.03
N HIS A 134 -11.89 -12.87 -1.79
CA HIS A 134 -13.33 -12.68 -1.61
C HIS A 134 -14.11 -13.92 -2.05
N LEU A 135 -13.68 -14.59 -3.12
CA LEU A 135 -14.33 -15.80 -3.63
C LEU A 135 -14.12 -17.00 -2.70
N SER A 136 -12.96 -17.15 -2.07
CA SER A 136 -12.75 -18.22 -1.10
C SER A 136 -13.66 -18.09 0.11
N LEU A 137 -13.94 -16.87 0.56
CA LEU A 137 -14.87 -16.61 1.67
C LEU A 137 -16.34 -16.94 1.30
N ILE A 138 -16.75 -16.69 0.05
CA ILE A 138 -18.12 -16.92 -0.41
C ILE A 138 -18.45 -18.43 -0.49
N HIS A 139 -17.48 -19.27 -0.89
CA HIS A 139 -17.70 -20.71 -1.00
C HIS A 139 -17.75 -21.44 0.36
N ILE A 140 -17.35 -20.77 1.46
CA ILE A 140 -17.23 -21.39 2.79
C ILE A 140 -18.46 -21.11 3.67
N SER A 141 -19.46 -20.36 3.20
CA SER A 141 -20.66 -20.01 3.98
C SER A 141 -20.33 -19.33 5.33
N GLU A 142 -19.19 -18.63 5.43
CA GLU A 142 -18.85 -17.84 6.61
C GLU A 142 -19.49 -16.44 6.51
N PRO A 143 -20.36 -16.03 7.44
CA PRO A 143 -21.19 -14.82 7.31
C PRO A 143 -20.43 -13.50 7.56
N THR A 144 -19.12 -13.53 7.84
CA THR A 144 -18.34 -12.36 8.23
C THR A 144 -17.14 -12.12 7.32
N ARG A 145 -17.20 -11.03 6.53
CA ARG A 145 -15.99 -10.42 5.93
C ARG A 145 -15.24 -9.66 7.02
N GLN A 146 -13.99 -10.03 7.25
CA GLN A 146 -13.08 -9.33 8.17
C GLN A 146 -11.77 -9.04 7.43
N GLU A 147 -11.21 -7.85 7.65
CA GLU A 147 -9.91 -7.46 7.13
C GLU A 147 -8.84 -7.63 8.22
N ALA A 148 -7.64 -8.06 7.84
CA ALA A 148 -6.50 -8.18 8.74
C ALA A 148 -5.40 -7.20 8.31
N ILE A 149 -4.80 -6.51 9.28
CA ILE A 149 -3.58 -5.73 9.07
C ILE A 149 -2.41 -6.61 9.49
N SER A 150 -1.43 -6.77 8.60
CA SER A 150 -0.20 -7.51 8.88
C SER A 150 1.01 -6.68 8.53
N TYR A 151 2.09 -6.84 9.31
CA TYR A 151 3.41 -6.44 8.84
C TYR A 151 3.82 -7.32 7.67
N ALA A 152 4.27 -6.72 6.58
CA ALA A 152 4.91 -7.50 5.52
C ALA A 152 6.27 -7.98 6.04
N VAL A 153 6.46 -9.30 6.09
CA VAL A 153 7.75 -9.97 6.34
C VAL A 153 8.33 -10.40 5.01
#